data_AF-A0A7V4PS02-F1
#
_entry.id   AF-A0A7V4PS02-F1
#
_cell.length_a   1.000
_cell.length_b   1.000
_cell.length_c   1.000
_cell.angle_alpha   90.00
_cell.angle_beta   90.00
_cell.angle_gamma   90.00
#
_symmetry.space_group_name_H-M   'P 1'
#
loop_
_entity.id
_entity.type
_entity.pdbx_description
1 polymer ?
#
loop_
_entity_poly.entity_id
_entity_poly.type
_entity_poly.pdbx_seq_one_letter_code
_entity_poly.pdbx_strand_id
1 'polypeptide(L)'
;MTKRDDAIQMTVGGLTLDPVTKTPIVILKDIDNKLNLPIWIGLLEATAMATELEGIKMARPMTHDLLKTILTELGGAVKSIEITELKENTYYALVYLSVAGRELVIDSRPSDAIALALRTKSPIYVAKAVLEASSILQQSEEGKEPDFSNVSKEKWAEILEKMSPEDFKYKA
;
A
#
# COMPACT_ATOMS: atom_id res chain seq x y z
N MET A 1 20.75 0.45 14.38
CA MET A 1 20.19 0.85 13.08
C MET A 1 20.80 -0.09 12.06
N THR A 2 20.19 -1.26 11.90
CA THR A 2 20.72 -2.33 11.03
C THR A 2 20.63 -1.83 9.58
N LYS A 3 21.74 -1.83 8.85
CA LYS A 3 21.73 -1.58 7.41
C LYS A 3 20.76 -2.57 6.77
N ARG A 4 19.72 -2.07 6.11
CA ARG A 4 18.84 -2.86 5.26
C ARG A 4 19.52 -3.03 3.90
N ASP A 5 20.59 -3.83 3.84
CA ASP A 5 21.33 -4.01 2.59
C ASP A 5 20.51 -4.77 1.51
N ASP A 6 19.38 -5.37 1.91
CA ASP A 6 18.50 -6.19 1.05
C ASP A 6 17.09 -5.64 0.82
N ALA A 7 16.82 -4.36 1.15
CA ALA A 7 15.54 -3.72 0.88
C ALA A 7 15.70 -2.44 0.05
N ILE A 8 14.77 -2.23 -0.89
CA ILE A 8 14.73 -1.06 -1.76
C ILE A 8 13.64 -0.11 -1.24
N GLN A 9 13.97 1.18 -1.13
CA GLN A 9 12.97 2.19 -0.80
C GLN A 9 12.06 2.42 -2.01
N MET A 10 10.75 2.37 -1.77
CA MET A 10 9.73 2.56 -2.80
C MET A 10 8.76 3.67 -2.42
N THR A 11 7.98 4.10 -3.39
CA THR A 11 6.91 5.09 -3.27
C THR A 11 5.65 4.55 -3.92
N VAL A 12 4.48 5.02 -3.49
CA VAL A 12 3.23 4.70 -4.20
C VAL A 12 3.23 5.48 -5.52
N GLY A 13 3.38 4.75 -6.63
CA GLY A 13 3.34 5.29 -7.98
C GLY A 13 1.94 5.62 -8.45
N GLY A 14 0.95 4.87 -7.98
CA GLY A 14 -0.46 5.09 -8.26
C GLY A 14 -1.33 3.93 -7.82
N LEU A 15 -2.63 4.11 -7.99
CA LEU A 15 -3.64 3.06 -7.88
C LEU A 15 -4.23 2.85 -9.28
N THR A 16 -4.54 1.62 -9.64
CA THR A 16 -5.21 1.27 -10.90
C THR A 16 -6.20 0.13 -10.70
N LEU A 17 -6.94 -0.24 -11.75
CA LEU A 17 -7.83 -1.40 -11.74
C LEU A 17 -7.32 -2.43 -12.72
N ASP A 18 -7.35 -3.69 -12.31
CA ASP A 18 -7.17 -4.82 -13.20
C ASP A 18 -8.19 -4.74 -14.37
N PRO A 19 -7.75 -4.83 -15.63
CA PRO A 19 -8.65 -4.66 -16.77
C PRO A 19 -9.70 -5.77 -16.87
N VAL A 20 -9.41 -6.97 -16.35
CA VAL A 20 -10.26 -8.16 -16.40
C VAL A 20 -11.14 -8.24 -15.16
N THR A 21 -10.53 -8.29 -13.99
CA THR A 21 -11.24 -8.56 -12.72
C THR A 21 -11.84 -7.29 -12.11
N LYS A 22 -11.41 -6.11 -12.57
CA LYS A 22 -11.71 -4.81 -11.95
C LYS A 22 -11.24 -4.70 -10.50
N THR A 23 -10.41 -5.62 -10.04
CA THR A 23 -9.80 -5.56 -8.71
C THR A 23 -8.79 -4.40 -8.65
N PRO A 24 -8.79 -3.59 -7.59
CA PRO A 24 -7.80 -2.53 -7.42
C PRO A 24 -6.38 -3.06 -7.23
N ILE A 25 -5.42 -2.32 -7.78
CA ILE A 25 -3.99 -2.61 -7.71
C ILE A 25 -3.28 -1.35 -7.23
N VAL A 26 -2.46 -1.46 -6.20
CA VAL A 26 -1.49 -0.43 -5.83
C VAL A 26 -0.16 -0.73 -6.51
N ILE A 27 0.41 0.28 -7.17
CA ILE A 27 1.72 0.19 -7.82
C ILE A 27 2.73 0.87 -6.92
N LEU A 28 3.70 0.10 -6.42
CA LEU A 28 4.90 0.65 -5.80
C LEU A 28 5.99 0.80 -6.84
N LYS A 29 6.73 1.90 -6.78
CA LYS A 29 7.87 2.17 -7.67
C LYS A 29 9.10 2.61 -6.89
N ASP A 30 10.28 2.21 -7.35
CA ASP A 30 11.53 2.71 -6.78
C ASP A 30 11.75 4.19 -7.16
N ILE A 31 12.73 4.81 -6.49
CA ILE A 31 13.02 6.24 -6.66
C ILE A 31 13.44 6.57 -8.11
N ASP A 32 14.10 5.64 -8.80
CA ASP A 32 14.54 5.83 -10.19
C ASP A 32 13.46 5.46 -11.23
N ASN A 33 12.29 4.97 -10.80
CA ASN A 33 11.21 4.43 -11.65
C ASN A 33 11.68 3.28 -12.59
N LYS A 34 12.63 2.46 -12.16
CA LYS A 34 13.13 1.28 -12.88
C LYS A 34 12.43 -0.01 -12.47
N LEU A 35 11.89 -0.06 -11.25
CA LEU A 35 11.27 -1.24 -10.66
C LEU A 35 9.85 -0.88 -10.24
N ASN A 36 8.89 -1.72 -10.64
CA ASN A 36 7.50 -1.62 -10.25
C ASN A 36 7.06 -2.91 -9.56
N LEU A 37 6.28 -2.76 -8.49
CA LEU A 37 5.64 -3.86 -7.78
C LEU A 37 4.13 -3.63 -7.72
N PRO A 38 3.34 -4.33 -8.55
CA PRO A 38 1.89 -4.35 -8.43
C PRO A 38 1.44 -5.25 -7.28
N ILE A 39 0.52 -4.74 -6.45
CA ILE A 39 -0.11 -5.49 -5.37
C ILE A 39 -1.62 -5.33 -5.48
N TRP A 40 -2.32 -6.44 -5.69
CA TRP A 40 -3.77 -6.49 -5.69
C TRP A 40 -4.29 -6.28 -4.27
N ILE A 41 -5.25 -5.38 -4.12
CA ILE A 41 -5.83 -4.99 -2.83
C ILE A 41 -7.35 -4.94 -2.94
N GLY A 42 -8.01 -4.98 -1.79
CA GLY A 42 -9.45 -4.78 -1.73
C GLY A 42 -9.85 -3.34 -2.02
N LEU A 43 -11.13 -3.17 -2.34
CA LEU A 43 -11.73 -1.89 -2.67
C LEU A 43 -11.65 -0.88 -1.53
N LEU A 44 -11.89 -1.34 -0.29
CA LEU A 44 -11.83 -0.49 0.89
C LEU A 44 -10.41 0.00 1.17
N GLU A 45 -9.43 -0.88 1.00
CA GLU A 45 -8.02 -0.52 1.14
C GLU A 45 -7.59 0.49 0.06
N ALA A 46 -8.03 0.29 -1.19
CA ALA A 46 -7.76 1.23 -2.27
C ALA A 46 -8.37 2.61 -1.99
N THR A 47 -9.63 2.67 -1.54
CA THR A 47 -10.28 3.91 -1.12
C THR A 47 -9.53 4.62 0.02
N ALA A 48 -9.06 3.87 1.01
CA ALA A 48 -8.29 4.43 2.13
C ALA A 48 -6.94 5.02 1.68
N MET A 49 -6.30 4.46 0.65
CA MET A 49 -5.07 5.02 0.07
C MET A 49 -5.37 6.20 -0.85
N ALA A 50 -6.37 6.09 -1.72
CA ALA A 50 -6.74 7.12 -2.70
C ALA A 50 -7.11 8.45 -2.02
N THR A 51 -7.89 8.39 -0.93
CA THR A 51 -8.27 9.58 -0.15
C THR A 51 -7.06 10.35 0.39
N GLU A 52 -6.03 9.65 0.88
CA GLU A 52 -4.80 10.27 1.37
C GLU A 52 -3.93 10.80 0.22
N LEU A 53 -3.78 10.04 -0.87
CA LEU A 53 -3.00 10.44 -2.06
C LEU A 53 -3.59 11.69 -2.74
N GLU A 54 -4.91 11.80 -2.77
CA GLU A 54 -5.61 12.96 -3.32
C GLU A 54 -5.75 14.12 -2.31
N GLY A 55 -5.33 13.93 -1.06
CA GLY A 55 -5.44 14.95 -0.02
C GLY A 55 -6.90 15.29 0.34
N ILE A 56 -7.82 14.35 0.12
CA ILE A 56 -9.24 14.52 0.42
C ILE A 56 -9.43 14.44 1.93
N LYS A 57 -9.89 15.54 2.53
CA LYS A 57 -10.22 15.58 3.96
C LYS A 57 -11.64 15.10 4.21
N MET A 58 -11.75 13.94 4.83
CA MET A 58 -13.04 13.40 5.26
C MET A 58 -13.60 14.18 6.45
N ALA A 59 -14.93 14.26 6.56
CA ALA A 59 -15.60 14.96 7.67
C ALA A 59 -15.35 14.31 9.04
N ARG A 60 -15.09 13.00 9.04
CA ARG A 60 -14.70 12.20 10.21
C ARG A 60 -13.45 11.38 9.87
N PRO A 61 -12.57 11.11 10.84
CA PRO A 61 -11.35 10.34 10.61
C PRO A 61 -11.68 8.91 10.13
N MET A 62 -10.96 8.44 9.13
CA MET A 62 -10.99 7.04 8.72
C MET A 62 -10.15 6.16 9.67
N THR A 63 -10.21 4.85 9.50
CA THR A 63 -9.53 3.88 10.36
C THR A 63 -8.03 4.16 10.51
N HIS A 64 -7.33 4.42 9.41
CA HIS A 64 -5.88 4.70 9.46
C HIS A 64 -5.57 6.10 10.03
N ASP A 65 -6.49 7.06 9.94
CA ASP A 65 -6.36 8.36 10.61
C ASP A 65 -6.49 8.22 12.13
N LEU A 66 -7.47 7.42 12.56
CA LEU A 66 -7.67 7.08 13.96
C LEU A 66 -6.45 6.34 14.52
N LEU A 67 -5.92 5.35 13.80
CA LEU A 67 -4.73 4.60 14.19
C LEU A 67 -3.50 5.50 14.33
N LYS A 68 -3.27 6.40 13.37
CA LYS A 68 -2.20 7.42 13.47
C LYS A 68 -2.37 8.29 14.71
N THR A 69 -3.61 8.73 15.00
CA THR A 69 -3.91 9.57 16.16
C THR A 69 -3.62 8.82 17.46
N ILE A 70 -4.15 7.60 17.62
CA ILE A 70 -3.89 6.76 18.79
C ILE A 70 -2.39 6.54 19.00
N LEU A 71 -1.66 6.19 17.92
CA LEU A 71 -0.22 5.99 18.01
C LEU A 71 0.50 7.26 18.49
N THR A 72 0.12 8.43 17.95
CA THR A 72 0.72 9.72 18.31
C THR A 72 0.45 10.07 19.77
N GLU A 73 -0.79 9.92 20.24
CA GLU A 73 -1.19 10.19 21.64
C GLU A 73 -0.48 9.27 22.64
N LEU A 74 -0.12 8.05 22.22
CA LEU A 74 0.68 7.12 23.02
C LEU A 74 2.20 7.39 22.94
N GLY A 75 2.62 8.50 22.32
CA GLY A 75 4.04 8.84 22.14
C GLY A 75 4.75 7.92 21.15
N GLY A 76 3.99 7.38 20.20
CA GLY A 76 4.44 6.47 19.16
C GLY A 76 4.70 7.15 17.82
N ALA A 77 5.60 6.57 17.02
CA ALA A 77 5.88 6.99 15.65
C ALA A 77 6.16 5.77 14.75
N VAL A 78 5.61 5.78 13.55
CA VAL A 78 5.94 4.81 12.50
C VAL A 78 7.29 5.19 11.90
N LYS A 79 8.30 4.34 12.08
CA LYS A 79 9.66 4.56 11.54
C LYS A 79 9.75 4.21 10.08
N SER A 80 9.12 3.10 9.69
CA SER A 80 9.08 2.61 8.31
C SER A 80 8.10 1.46 8.22
N ILE A 81 7.69 1.12 7.01
CA ILE A 81 7.11 -0.19 6.72
C ILE A 81 8.00 -0.96 5.76
N GLU A 82 7.89 -2.28 5.76
CA GLU A 82 8.64 -3.15 4.86
C GLU A 82 7.76 -4.28 4.36
N ILE A 83 7.68 -4.46 3.05
CA ILE A 83 7.10 -5.66 2.45
C ILE A 83 8.21 -6.70 2.37
N THR A 84 8.09 -7.74 3.18
CA THR A 84 9.20 -8.65 3.50
C THR A 84 9.19 -9.92 2.67
N GLU A 85 8.00 -10.47 2.40
CA GLU A 85 7.85 -11.82 1.84
C GLU A 85 6.66 -11.91 0.88
N LEU A 86 6.77 -12.82 -0.08
CA LEU A 86 5.70 -13.27 -0.97
C LEU A 86 5.66 -14.80 -0.91
N LYS A 87 4.60 -15.36 -0.33
CA LYS A 87 4.39 -16.80 -0.20
C LYS A 87 3.02 -17.16 -0.73
N GLU A 88 2.93 -18.12 -1.64
CA GLU A 88 1.65 -18.61 -2.18
C GLU A 88 0.75 -17.44 -2.65
N ASN A 89 1.32 -16.49 -3.42
CA ASN A 89 0.65 -15.27 -3.91
C ASN A 89 0.15 -14.31 -2.81
N THR A 90 0.57 -14.51 -1.56
CA THR A 90 0.25 -13.64 -0.41
C THR A 90 1.47 -12.84 0.00
N TYR A 91 1.35 -11.51 -0.05
CA TYR A 91 2.38 -10.58 0.41
C TYR A 91 2.27 -10.35 1.92
N TYR A 92 3.41 -10.26 2.60
CA TYR A 92 3.53 -9.96 4.02
C TYR A 92 4.28 -8.65 4.22
N ALA A 93 3.91 -7.90 5.26
CA ALA A 93 4.57 -6.65 5.60
C ALA A 93 4.79 -6.51 7.12
N LEU A 94 5.80 -5.73 7.48
CA LEU A 94 6.08 -5.34 8.85
C LEU A 94 5.99 -3.82 9.00
N VAL A 95 5.39 -3.38 10.10
CA VAL A 95 5.38 -1.98 10.53
C VAL A 95 6.37 -1.83 11.67
N TYR A 96 7.38 -0.99 11.47
CA TYR A 96 8.39 -0.67 12.48
C TYR A 96 7.97 0.60 13.22
N LEU A 97 7.80 0.49 14.53
CA LEU A 97 7.32 1.54 15.40
C LEU A 97 8.35 1.86 16.48
N SER A 98 8.40 3.12 16.89
CA SER A 98 9.01 3.54 18.15
C SER A 98 7.90 4.05 19.05
N VAL A 99 7.73 3.48 20.25
CA VAL A 99 6.72 3.91 21.23
C VAL A 99 7.39 4.07 22.58
N ALA A 100 7.36 5.30 23.14
CA ALA A 100 7.97 5.61 24.44
C ALA A 100 9.42 5.09 24.60
N GLY A 101 10.24 5.22 23.56
CA GLY A 101 11.64 4.78 23.55
C GLY A 101 11.87 3.28 23.31
N ARG A 102 10.82 2.50 23.05
CA ARG A 102 10.91 1.09 22.67
C ARG A 102 10.66 0.92 21.18
N GLU A 103 11.47 0.08 20.53
CA GLU A 103 11.24 -0.34 19.16
C GLU A 103 10.31 -1.56 19.14
N LEU A 104 9.27 -1.51 18.32
CA LEU A 104 8.30 -2.58 18.12
C LEU A 104 8.22 -2.91 16.63
N VAL A 105 7.98 -4.18 16.34
CA VAL A 105 7.77 -4.68 14.97
C VAL A 105 6.43 -5.40 14.96
N ILE A 106 5.52 -4.94 14.12
CA ILE A 106 4.14 -5.43 14.05
C ILE A 106 3.88 -6.04 12.68
N ASP A 107 3.37 -7.26 12.67
CA ASP A 107 2.92 -7.93 11.44
C ASP A 107 1.71 -7.19 10.83
N SER A 108 1.67 -7.11 9.51
CA SER A 108 0.68 -6.32 8.79
C SER A 108 0.48 -6.84 7.37
N ARG A 109 -0.75 -6.65 6.86
CA ARG A 109 -0.99 -6.74 5.41
C ARG A 109 -0.31 -5.54 4.73
N PRO A 110 0.26 -5.71 3.52
CA PRO A 110 0.86 -4.58 2.79
C PRO A 110 -0.10 -3.40 2.61
N SER A 111 -1.37 -3.65 2.36
CA SER A 111 -2.38 -2.59 2.18
C SER A 111 -2.51 -1.68 3.41
N ASP A 112 -2.56 -2.27 4.61
CA ASP A 112 -2.66 -1.51 5.86
C ASP A 112 -1.37 -0.76 6.16
N ALA A 113 -0.22 -1.43 5.97
CA ALA A 113 1.09 -0.84 6.16
C ALA A 113 1.33 0.37 5.23
N ILE A 114 0.97 0.25 3.95
CA ILE A 114 1.07 1.34 2.97
C ILE A 114 0.11 2.48 3.33
N ALA A 115 -1.16 2.18 3.64
CA ALA A 115 -2.15 3.20 4.00
C ALA A 115 -1.76 3.99 5.26
N LEU A 116 -1.14 3.33 6.23
CA LEU A 116 -0.57 3.98 7.41
C LEU A 116 0.67 4.81 7.07
N ALA A 117 1.60 4.26 6.28
CA ALA A 117 2.82 4.94 5.86
C ALA A 117 2.55 6.24 5.09
N LEU A 118 1.53 6.26 4.22
CA LEU A 118 1.10 7.47 3.51
C LEU A 118 0.70 8.57 4.51
N ARG A 119 -0.12 8.24 5.50
CA ARG A 119 -0.62 9.19 6.52
C ARG A 119 0.45 9.66 7.49
N THR A 120 1.40 8.79 7.84
CA THR A 120 2.51 9.12 8.73
C THR A 120 3.71 9.68 7.99
N LYS A 121 3.68 9.69 6.65
CA LYS A 121 4.80 10.06 5.77
C LYS A 121 6.07 9.25 6.08
N SER A 122 5.88 7.97 6.42
CA SER A 122 6.95 7.06 6.76
C SER A 122 7.49 6.38 5.50
N PRO A 123 8.79 6.06 5.44
CA PRO A 123 9.37 5.38 4.29
C PRO A 123 8.81 3.96 4.12
N ILE A 124 8.58 3.60 2.86
CA ILE A 124 8.14 2.28 2.42
C ILE A 124 9.35 1.55 1.85
N TYR A 125 9.62 0.35 2.35
CA TYR A 125 10.67 -0.54 1.84
C TYR A 125 10.07 -1.83 1.29
N VAL A 126 10.77 -2.43 0.34
CA VAL A 126 10.42 -3.75 -0.21
C VAL A 126 11.69 -4.58 -0.29
N ALA A 127 11.65 -5.81 0.23
CA ALA A 127 12.76 -6.74 0.13
C ALA A 127 13.04 -7.11 -1.33
N LYS A 128 14.31 -7.19 -1.73
CA LYS A 128 14.70 -7.55 -3.11
C LYS A 128 14.10 -8.88 -3.56
N ALA A 129 14.07 -9.87 -2.67
CA ALA A 129 13.47 -11.18 -2.93
C ALA A 129 11.97 -11.10 -3.29
N VAL A 130 11.23 -10.13 -2.75
CA VAL A 130 9.82 -9.91 -3.10
C VAL A 130 9.69 -9.37 -4.52
N LEU A 131 10.57 -8.45 -4.92
CA LEU A 131 10.60 -7.90 -6.28
C LEU A 131 10.95 -8.98 -7.30
N GLU A 132 11.94 -9.82 -7.00
CA GLU A 132 12.33 -10.95 -7.84
C GLU A 132 11.19 -11.97 -7.98
N ALA A 133 10.57 -12.37 -6.87
CA ALA A 133 9.45 -13.33 -6.86
C ALA A 133 8.23 -12.79 -7.63
N SER A 134 7.87 -11.51 -7.43
CA SER A 134 6.78 -10.87 -8.16
C SER A 134 7.05 -10.79 -9.66
N SER A 135 8.29 -10.49 -10.06
CA SER A 135 8.68 -10.45 -11.47
C SER A 135 8.52 -11.81 -12.15
N ILE A 136 8.85 -12.90 -11.45
CA ILE A 136 8.70 -14.27 -11.95
C ILE A 136 7.22 -14.63 -12.14
N LEU A 137 6.38 -14.30 -11.15
CA LEU A 137 4.94 -14.55 -11.24
C LEU A 137 4.32 -13.84 -12.46
N GLN A 138 4.68 -12.58 -12.68
CA GLN A 138 4.21 -11.79 -13.84
C GLN A 138 4.65 -12.37 -15.19
N GLN A 139 5.85 -12.97 -15.27
CA GLN A 139 6.33 -13.61 -16.50
C GLN A 139 5.60 -14.94 -16.78
N SER A 140 5.17 -15.66 -15.74
CA SER A 140 4.52 -16.96 -15.87
C SER A 140 3.06 -16.91 -16.33
N GLU A 141 2.39 -15.76 -16.22
CA GLU A 141 0.96 -15.59 -16.59
C GLU A 141 0.72 -15.16 -18.06
N GLU A 142 1.70 -15.30 -18.97
CA GLU A 142 1.63 -14.97 -20.41
C GLU A 142 1.21 -13.52 -20.78
N GLY A 143 2.21 -12.73 -21.21
CA GLY A 143 2.15 -12.11 -22.55
C GLY A 143 1.74 -10.64 -22.70
N LYS A 144 1.42 -9.91 -21.64
CA LYS A 144 1.33 -8.44 -21.69
C LYS A 144 1.88 -7.87 -20.39
N GLU A 145 2.93 -7.04 -20.46
CA GLU A 145 3.14 -6.05 -19.42
C GLU A 145 1.82 -5.28 -19.30
N PRO A 146 1.12 -5.33 -18.15
CA PRO A 146 -0.05 -4.51 -17.98
C PRO A 146 0.47 -3.07 -18.02
N ASP A 147 0.03 -2.31 -19.02
CA ASP A 147 0.25 -0.88 -19.06
C ASP A 147 -0.54 -0.27 -17.89
N PHE A 148 0.13 -0.17 -16.74
CA PHE A 148 -0.41 0.44 -15.54
C PHE A 148 -0.32 1.98 -15.59
N SER A 149 -0.16 2.57 -16.79
CA SER A 149 -0.19 4.02 -16.95
C SER A 149 -1.49 4.60 -16.38
N ASN A 150 -1.31 5.17 -15.18
CA ASN A 150 -2.13 6.15 -14.49
C ASN A 150 -3.65 6.04 -14.74
N VAL A 151 -4.36 5.41 -13.81
CA VAL A 151 -5.72 5.88 -13.54
C VAL A 151 -5.55 7.29 -12.98
N SER A 152 -5.92 8.29 -13.79
CA SER A 152 -5.76 9.69 -13.45
C SER A 152 -6.58 10.04 -12.21
N LYS A 153 -6.21 11.14 -11.54
CA LYS A 153 -6.87 11.64 -10.33
C LYS A 153 -8.38 11.77 -10.51
N GLU A 154 -8.79 12.21 -11.70
CA GLU A 154 -10.19 12.41 -12.09
C GLU A 154 -10.95 11.08 -12.12
N LYS A 155 -10.32 10.02 -12.63
CA LYS A 155 -10.94 8.70 -12.71
C LYS A 155 -11.10 8.05 -11.34
N TRP A 156 -10.17 8.28 -10.40
CA TRP A 156 -10.35 7.84 -9.01
C TRP A 156 -11.41 8.66 -8.28
N ALA A 157 -11.44 9.99 -8.46
CA ALA A 157 -12.49 10.84 -7.90
C ALA A 157 -13.88 10.40 -8.38
N GLU A 158 -14.03 10.11 -9.69
CA GLU A 158 -15.28 9.58 -10.23
C GLU A 158 -15.67 8.21 -9.67
N ILE A 159 -14.70 7.30 -9.50
CA ILE A 159 -14.96 6.00 -8.88
C ILE A 159 -15.47 6.22 -7.45
N LEU A 160 -14.81 7.08 -6.67
CA LEU A 160 -15.21 7.40 -5.30
C LEU A 160 -16.59 8.07 -5.21
N GLU A 161 -16.92 8.96 -6.16
CA GLU A 161 -18.25 9.62 -6.21
C GLU A 161 -19.37 8.67 -6.60
N LYS A 162 -19.08 7.67 -7.45
CA LYS A 162 -20.07 6.69 -7.91
C LYS A 162 -20.24 5.52 -6.94
N MET A 163 -19.39 5.40 -5.92
CA MET A 163 -19.51 4.36 -4.90
C MET A 163 -20.70 4.63 -3.97
N SER A 164 -21.61 3.67 -3.93
CA SER A 164 -22.76 3.67 -3.03
C SER A 164 -22.40 3.02 -1.69
N PRO A 165 -23.13 3.33 -0.60
CA PRO A 165 -22.98 2.64 0.70
C PRO A 165 -23.11 1.10 0.62
N GLU A 166 -23.70 0.57 -0.45
CA GLU A 166 -23.90 -0.86 -0.66
C GLU A 166 -22.64 -1.56 -1.20
N ASP A 167 -21.76 -0.82 -1.89
CA ASP A 167 -20.45 -1.31 -2.35
C ASP A 167 -19.47 -1.59 -1.20
N PHE A 168 -19.81 -1.11 0.01
CA PHE A 168 -19.06 -1.37 1.25
C PHE A 168 -19.47 -2.69 1.93
N LYS A 169 -20.49 -3.39 1.43
CA LYS A 169 -20.91 -4.68 2.00
C LYS A 169 -20.02 -5.80 1.47
N TYR A 170 -19.17 -6.35 2.35
CA TYR A 170 -18.45 -7.59 2.10
C TYR A 170 -19.42 -8.71 1.71
N LYS A 171 -19.10 -9.45 0.64
CA LYS A 171 -19.53 -10.85 0.56
C LYS A 171 -18.64 -11.62 1.54
N ALA A 172 -19.22 -11.98 2.68
CA ALA A 172 -18.68 -12.97 3.59
C ALA A 172 -18.59 -14.34 2.91
#